data_AF-A0AAF0TKG9-F1
#
_entry.id   AF-A0AAF0TKG9-F1
#
_cell.length_a   1.000
_cell.length_b   1.000
_cell.length_c   1.000
_cell.angle_alpha   90.00
_cell.angle_beta   90.00
_cell.angle_gamma   90.00
#
_symmetry.space_group_name_H-M   'P 1'
#
loop_
_entity.id
_entity.type
_entity.pdbx_description
1 polymer ?
#
loop_
_entity_poly.entity_id
_entity_poly.type
_entity_poly.pdbx_seq_one_letter_code
_entity_poly.pdbx_strand_id
1 'polypeptide(L)'
;MQGRVLEMSILLFLVFFPLRSLGHRLEGCEDSSCKSDGPIVHFPFRLSHQPKHCGYPGFELHCNNKNDTILELPSSVHLVVEKIDYVSQQIHLYDPDQCIATKLPKLNLSQSNFRNADDLTVLFNCSEPFTDSNDGYLVPCLGSSGYQVHAVTSTLSLDFLLSGPCTKIHQYPYTESTFGENKLQLNWPVPLCGNCEFKGMDCGLKDGTKLSETHCFN
;
A
#
# COMPACT_ATOMS: atom_id res chain seq x y z
N MET A 1 -58.28 21.06 -20.17
CA MET A 1 -56.99 20.92 -20.89
C MET A 1 -55.75 21.04 -19.98
N GLN A 2 -55.92 21.18 -18.65
CA GLN A 2 -54.80 21.38 -17.70
C GLN A 2 -54.16 20.07 -17.17
N GLY A 3 -54.87 18.94 -17.20
CA GLY A 3 -54.39 17.67 -16.61
C GLY A 3 -53.40 16.86 -17.46
N ARG A 4 -53.47 16.96 -18.80
CA ARG A 4 -52.56 16.21 -19.70
C ARG A 4 -51.14 16.78 -19.75
N VAL A 5 -50.98 18.07 -19.43
CA VAL A 5 -49.67 18.75 -19.48
C VAL A 5 -48.82 18.39 -18.26
N LEU A 6 -49.43 18.18 -17.10
CA LEU A 6 -48.72 17.74 -15.88
C LEU A 6 -48.20 16.30 -16.00
N GLU A 7 -48.97 15.37 -16.58
CA GLU A 7 -48.51 14.00 -16.77
C GLU A 7 -47.35 13.87 -17.77
N MET A 8 -47.40 14.64 -18.88
CA MET A 8 -46.30 14.68 -19.86
C MET A 8 -45.01 15.25 -19.27
N SER A 9 -45.11 16.21 -18.34
CA SER A 9 -43.95 16.80 -17.66
C SER A 9 -43.31 15.86 -16.63
N ILE A 10 -44.10 15.03 -15.93
CA ILE A 10 -43.57 14.05 -14.95
C ILE A 10 -42.84 12.91 -15.68
N LEU A 11 -43.36 12.46 -16.83
CA LEU A 11 -42.70 11.45 -17.66
C LEU A 11 -41.34 11.94 -18.18
N LEU A 12 -41.20 13.22 -18.53
CA LEU A 12 -39.92 13.80 -18.93
C LEU A 12 -38.88 13.82 -17.80
N PHE A 13 -39.28 14.07 -16.55
CA PHE A 13 -38.35 14.01 -15.40
C PHE A 13 -37.86 12.58 -15.08
N LEU A 14 -38.66 11.55 -15.35
CA LEU A 14 -38.23 10.15 -15.19
C LEU A 14 -37.25 9.68 -16.30
N VAL A 15 -37.28 10.33 -17.47
CA VAL A 15 -36.37 10.03 -18.60
C VAL A 15 -35.02 10.77 -18.47
N PHE A 16 -34.94 11.78 -17.58
CA PHE A 16 -33.73 12.57 -17.33
C PHE A 16 -33.03 12.27 -15.98
N PHE A 17 -33.42 11.22 -15.28
CA PHE A 17 -32.47 10.61 -14.35
C PHE A 17 -31.48 9.83 -15.21
N PRO A 18 -30.21 10.25 -15.35
CA PRO A 18 -29.20 9.34 -15.83
C PRO A 18 -29.28 8.12 -14.90
N LEU A 19 -29.69 6.97 -15.43
CA LEU A 19 -29.29 5.70 -14.86
C LEU A 19 -27.79 5.84 -14.69
N ARG A 20 -27.33 6.06 -13.46
CA ARG A 20 -25.96 5.73 -13.13
C ARG A 20 -25.86 4.27 -13.55
N SER A 21 -25.10 3.99 -14.60
CA SER A 21 -24.69 2.61 -14.81
C SER A 21 -24.13 2.20 -13.46
N LEU A 22 -24.74 1.18 -12.86
CA LEU A 22 -24.07 0.50 -11.79
C LEU A 22 -22.92 -0.18 -12.52
N GLY A 23 -21.71 0.28 -12.28
CA GLY A 23 -20.50 -0.33 -12.78
C GLY A 23 -20.55 -1.76 -12.34
N HIS A 24 -20.97 -2.61 -13.27
CA HIS A 24 -20.88 -4.03 -13.02
C HIS A 24 -19.39 -4.31 -13.12
N ARG A 25 -18.75 -4.41 -11.96
CA ARG A 25 -17.52 -5.18 -11.84
C ARG A 25 -17.77 -6.49 -12.57
N LEU A 26 -16.81 -6.84 -13.42
CA LEU A 26 -16.87 -8.08 -14.20
C LEU A 26 -17.26 -9.22 -13.26
N GLU A 27 -18.22 -10.04 -13.69
CA GLU A 27 -18.70 -11.18 -12.92
C GLU A 27 -17.51 -12.08 -12.52
N GLY A 28 -17.37 -12.35 -11.21
CA GLY A 28 -16.20 -13.07 -10.66
C GLY A 28 -15.01 -12.19 -10.24
N CYS A 29 -15.10 -10.86 -10.41
CA CYS A 29 -14.12 -9.87 -9.96
C CYS A 29 -14.66 -8.97 -8.84
N GLU A 30 -15.56 -9.50 -8.01
CA GLU A 30 -16.13 -8.78 -6.88
C GLU A 30 -15.05 -8.44 -5.84
N ASP A 31 -15.36 -7.43 -5.01
CA ASP A 31 -14.59 -7.14 -3.80
C ASP A 31 -14.42 -8.40 -2.95
N SER A 32 -13.19 -8.65 -2.51
CA SER A 32 -12.86 -9.83 -1.73
C SER A 32 -11.94 -9.49 -0.57
N SER A 33 -11.89 -10.36 0.44
CA SER A 33 -10.93 -10.23 1.54
C SER A 33 -10.57 -11.61 2.09
N CYS A 34 -9.38 -11.74 2.68
CA CYS A 34 -8.97 -13.00 3.32
C CYS A 34 -9.70 -13.23 4.66
N LYS A 35 -10.11 -12.14 5.33
CA LYS A 35 -10.86 -12.14 6.59
C LYS A 35 -11.79 -10.92 6.66
N SER A 36 -12.83 -10.99 7.49
CA SER A 36 -13.90 -9.97 7.55
C SER A 36 -13.41 -8.58 7.98
N ASP A 37 -12.35 -8.52 8.78
CA ASP A 37 -11.69 -7.32 9.26
C ASP A 37 -10.40 -6.99 8.49
N GLY A 38 -10.14 -7.70 7.39
CA GLY A 38 -8.97 -7.50 6.54
C GLY A 38 -9.16 -6.40 5.50
N PRO A 39 -8.10 -6.05 4.76
CA PRO A 39 -8.21 -5.09 3.67
C PRO A 39 -9.13 -5.64 2.57
N ILE A 40 -9.99 -4.77 2.03
CA ILE A 40 -10.79 -5.07 0.85
C ILE A 40 -9.86 -5.08 -0.37
N VAL A 41 -9.91 -6.16 -1.14
CA VAL A 41 -9.10 -6.42 -2.32
C VAL A 41 -9.97 -6.30 -3.57
N HIS A 42 -9.58 -5.37 -4.43
CA HIS A 42 -10.09 -5.19 -5.78
C HIS A 42 -9.03 -4.66 -6.72
N PHE A 43 -9.40 -4.54 -8.00
CA PHE A 43 -8.51 -4.04 -9.04
C PHE A 43 -7.81 -2.74 -8.56
N PRO A 44 -6.47 -2.65 -8.67
CA PRO A 44 -5.60 -3.52 -9.46
C PRO A 44 -5.14 -4.80 -8.78
N PHE A 45 -5.39 -4.94 -7.47
CA PHE A 45 -5.08 -6.15 -6.74
C PHE A 45 -6.10 -7.24 -7.03
N ARG A 46 -5.67 -8.48 -6.88
CA ARG A 46 -6.57 -9.63 -6.84
C ARG A 46 -6.05 -10.67 -5.87
N LEU A 47 -6.95 -11.45 -5.29
CA LEU A 47 -6.57 -12.66 -4.59
C LEU A 47 -6.21 -13.76 -5.60
N SER A 48 -5.27 -14.63 -5.25
CA SER A 48 -4.76 -15.69 -6.14
C SER A 48 -5.84 -16.68 -6.62
N HIS A 49 -6.93 -16.82 -5.88
CA HIS A 49 -8.08 -17.64 -6.27
C HIS A 49 -9.03 -16.95 -7.25
N GLN A 50 -8.94 -15.62 -7.42
CA GLN A 50 -9.74 -14.88 -8.39
C GLN A 50 -9.16 -15.05 -9.80
N PRO A 51 -10.00 -14.98 -10.86
CA PRO A 51 -9.54 -15.05 -12.24
C PRO A 51 -8.42 -14.04 -12.56
N LYS A 52 -7.49 -14.43 -13.46
CA LYS A 52 -6.34 -13.58 -13.82
C LYS A 52 -6.72 -12.20 -14.36
N HIS A 53 -7.86 -12.08 -15.02
CA HIS A 53 -8.34 -10.83 -15.60
C HIS A 53 -8.89 -9.84 -14.55
N CYS A 54 -9.10 -10.26 -13.30
CA CYS A 54 -9.60 -9.40 -12.23
C CYS A 54 -8.54 -8.48 -11.62
N GLY A 55 -7.26 -8.63 -12.00
CA GLY A 55 -6.16 -7.85 -11.44
C GLY A 55 -5.13 -7.48 -12.49
N TYR A 56 -4.28 -6.53 -12.14
CA TYR A 56 -3.16 -6.11 -12.95
C TYR A 56 -1.95 -7.07 -12.74
N PRO A 57 -1.19 -7.41 -13.80
CA PRO A 57 0.00 -8.27 -13.65
C PRO A 57 0.97 -7.73 -12.59
N GLY A 58 1.34 -8.57 -11.62
CA GLY A 58 2.24 -8.19 -10.51
C GLY A 58 1.53 -7.59 -9.27
N PHE A 59 0.20 -7.59 -9.24
CA PHE A 59 -0.62 -7.18 -8.08
C PHE A 59 -1.39 -8.37 -7.47
N GLU A 60 -0.82 -9.57 -7.53
CA GLU A 60 -1.42 -10.75 -6.91
C GLU A 60 -1.15 -10.75 -5.39
N LEU A 61 -2.19 -11.03 -4.62
CA LEU A 61 -2.15 -11.23 -3.17
C LEU A 61 -2.61 -12.66 -2.85
N HIS A 62 -2.21 -13.19 -1.70
CA HIS A 62 -2.67 -14.50 -1.23
C HIS A 62 -3.12 -14.46 0.22
N CYS A 63 -4.01 -15.38 0.58
CA CYS A 63 -4.40 -15.60 1.96
C CYS A 63 -3.48 -16.66 2.57
N ASN A 64 -2.85 -16.37 3.70
CA ASN A 64 -2.12 -17.39 4.45
C ASN A 64 -3.05 -18.27 5.29
N ASN A 65 -2.49 -19.25 6.01
CA ASN A 65 -3.25 -20.16 6.89
C ASN A 65 -3.93 -19.47 8.09
N LYS A 66 -3.54 -18.22 8.41
CA LYS A 66 -4.15 -17.38 9.44
C LYS A 66 -5.18 -16.41 8.85
N ASN A 67 -5.50 -16.53 7.57
CA ASN A 67 -6.36 -15.64 6.81
C ASN A 67 -5.86 -14.18 6.73
N ASP A 68 -4.56 -13.96 6.91
CA ASP A 68 -3.96 -12.67 6.61
C ASP A 68 -3.71 -12.55 5.11
N THR A 69 -3.95 -11.34 4.58
CA THR A 69 -3.62 -10.98 3.20
C THR A 69 -2.12 -10.72 3.09
N ILE A 70 -1.43 -11.47 2.24
CA ILE A 70 0.03 -11.39 2.06
C ILE A 70 0.37 -10.85 0.68
N LEU A 71 1.35 -9.94 0.66
CA LEU A 71 2.06 -9.53 -0.55
C LEU A 71 3.39 -10.28 -0.61
N GLU A 72 3.63 -10.95 -1.73
CA GLU A 72 4.94 -11.50 -2.07
C GLU A 72 5.70 -10.51 -2.95
N LEU A 73 6.84 -10.04 -2.45
CA LEU A 73 7.77 -9.17 -3.15
C LEU A 73 8.95 -9.98 -3.71
N PRO A 74 9.70 -9.44 -4.67
CA PRO A 74 10.91 -10.10 -5.19
C PRO A 74 11.86 -10.56 -4.09
N SER A 75 12.67 -11.58 -4.39
CA SER A 75 13.54 -12.27 -3.42
C SER A 75 12.78 -13.01 -2.31
N SER A 76 11.53 -13.42 -2.58
CA SER A 76 10.68 -14.17 -1.64
C SER A 76 10.46 -13.45 -0.31
N VAL A 77 10.36 -12.12 -0.37
CA VAL A 77 10.03 -11.29 0.80
C VAL A 77 8.52 -11.27 0.96
N HIS A 78 8.03 -11.87 2.05
CA HIS A 78 6.61 -11.92 2.37
C HIS A 78 6.28 -10.91 3.47
N LEU A 79 5.29 -10.06 3.22
CA LEU A 79 4.78 -9.08 4.18
C LEU A 79 3.25 -9.15 4.25
N VAL A 80 2.70 -8.89 5.43
CA VAL A 80 1.25 -8.83 5.62
C VAL A 80 0.75 -7.46 5.20
N VAL A 81 -0.37 -7.43 4.48
CA VAL A 81 -1.06 -6.21 4.07
C VAL A 81 -1.94 -5.73 5.22
N GLU A 82 -1.60 -4.56 5.77
CA GLU A 82 -2.41 -3.86 6.78
C GLU A 82 -3.58 -3.12 6.12
N LYS A 83 -3.27 -2.31 5.11
CA LYS A 83 -4.22 -1.45 4.41
C LYS A 83 -3.80 -1.26 2.96
N ILE A 84 -4.78 -1.16 2.08
CA ILE A 84 -4.61 -0.70 0.70
C ILE A 84 -5.37 0.63 0.57
N ASP A 85 -4.66 1.69 0.19
CA ASP A 85 -5.24 3.00 -0.11
C ASP A 85 -5.26 3.19 -1.62
N TYR A 86 -6.42 2.94 -2.22
CA TYR A 86 -6.59 2.98 -3.66
C TYR A 86 -6.57 4.41 -4.22
N VAL A 87 -6.97 5.41 -3.42
CA VAL A 87 -6.99 6.82 -3.81
C VAL A 87 -5.57 7.37 -3.90
N SER A 88 -4.75 7.16 -2.86
CA SER A 88 -3.35 7.60 -2.84
C SER A 88 -2.40 6.64 -3.57
N GLN A 89 -2.90 5.45 -3.94
CA GLN A 89 -2.15 4.34 -4.53
C GLN A 89 -0.98 3.87 -3.64
N GLN A 90 -1.30 3.61 -2.37
CA GLN A 90 -0.36 3.22 -1.33
C GLN A 90 -0.76 1.90 -0.67
N ILE A 91 0.21 1.02 -0.45
CA ILE A 91 0.01 -0.24 0.28
C ILE A 91 0.84 -0.17 1.55
N HIS A 92 0.17 -0.42 2.67
CA HIS A 92 0.77 -0.45 3.99
C HIS A 92 0.97 -1.90 4.40
N LEU A 93 2.22 -2.23 4.70
CA LEU A 93 2.70 -3.57 4.94
C LEU A 93 3.35 -3.65 6.31
N TYR A 94 3.34 -4.82 6.94
CA TYR A 94 4.14 -5.07 8.13
C TYR A 94 4.76 -6.46 8.11
N ASP A 95 5.83 -6.63 8.88
CA ASP A 95 6.42 -7.94 9.09
C ASP A 95 5.71 -8.67 10.24
N PRO A 96 5.12 -9.86 10.02
CA PRO A 96 4.52 -10.64 11.10
C PRO A 96 5.53 -11.06 12.19
N ASP A 97 6.82 -11.12 11.85
CA ASP A 97 7.90 -11.42 12.80
C ASP A 97 8.37 -10.18 13.59
N GLN A 98 7.66 -9.06 13.45
CA GLN A 98 7.93 -7.77 14.10
C GLN A 98 9.32 -7.20 13.83
N CYS A 99 9.95 -7.56 12.71
CA CYS A 99 11.27 -7.06 12.38
C CYS A 99 11.52 -6.83 10.88
N ILE A 100 10.79 -5.87 10.33
CA ILE A 100 10.91 -5.52 8.91
C ILE A 100 12.34 -5.16 8.49
N ALA A 101 13.13 -4.58 9.41
CA ALA A 101 14.52 -4.21 9.18
C ALA A 101 15.41 -5.40 8.74
N THR A 102 15.08 -6.64 9.15
CA THR A 102 15.80 -7.85 8.72
C THR A 102 15.44 -8.30 7.30
N LYS A 103 14.29 -7.87 6.77
CA LYS A 103 13.81 -8.20 5.42
C LYS A 103 14.30 -7.20 4.38
N LEU A 104 14.49 -5.93 4.75
CA LEU A 104 14.89 -4.86 3.83
C LEU A 104 16.19 -5.14 3.03
N PRO A 105 17.25 -5.77 3.57
CA PRO A 105 18.44 -6.10 2.78
C PRO A 105 18.18 -7.03 1.58
N LYS A 106 17.11 -7.83 1.63
CA LYS A 106 16.73 -8.76 0.55
C LYS A 106 15.76 -8.13 -0.45
N LEU A 107 15.12 -7.03 -0.07
CA LEU A 107 14.05 -6.42 -0.83
C LEU A 107 14.61 -5.74 -2.08
N ASN A 108 14.15 -6.17 -3.25
CA ASN A 108 14.51 -5.57 -4.53
C ASN A 108 13.27 -5.09 -5.28
N LEU A 109 12.92 -3.81 -5.12
CA LEU A 109 11.73 -3.23 -5.75
C LEU A 109 11.88 -2.99 -7.26
N SER A 110 13.11 -3.02 -7.81
CA SER A 110 13.35 -2.78 -9.25
C SER A 110 12.69 -3.81 -10.17
N GLN A 111 12.32 -4.97 -9.62
CA GLN A 111 11.63 -6.07 -10.31
C GLN A 111 10.14 -6.12 -9.99
N SER A 112 9.58 -5.07 -9.39
CA SER A 112 8.17 -5.00 -8.97
C SER A 112 7.48 -3.75 -9.53
N ASN A 113 6.15 -3.69 -9.41
CA ASN A 113 5.38 -2.48 -9.74
C ASN A 113 5.36 -1.46 -8.59
N PHE A 114 6.07 -1.74 -7.50
CA PHE A 114 6.09 -0.92 -6.29
C PHE A 114 7.35 -0.06 -6.23
N ARG A 115 7.22 1.10 -5.60
CA ARG A 115 8.32 2.00 -5.26
C ARG A 115 8.19 2.46 -3.82
N ASN A 116 9.32 2.80 -3.21
CA ASN A 116 9.40 3.41 -1.90
C ASN A 116 8.90 4.89 -1.95
N ALA A 117 8.80 5.53 -0.79
CA ALA A 117 8.39 6.94 -0.67
C ALA A 117 9.55 7.95 -0.84
N ASP A 118 10.76 7.46 -1.12
CA ASP A 118 12.00 8.25 -1.28
C ASP A 118 12.48 9.05 -0.06
N ASP A 119 12.03 8.67 1.13
CA ASP A 119 12.57 9.18 2.40
C ASP A 119 13.89 8.48 2.74
N LEU A 120 14.93 9.21 3.11
CA LEU A 120 16.23 8.62 3.45
C LEU A 120 16.37 8.45 4.96
N THR A 121 16.63 7.22 5.39
CA THR A 121 16.89 6.89 6.80
C THR A 121 18.21 6.15 6.93
N VAL A 122 18.99 6.51 7.94
CA VAL A 122 20.24 5.83 8.29
C VAL A 122 20.05 5.05 9.59
N LEU A 123 20.49 3.79 9.60
CA LEU A 123 20.55 2.98 10.80
C LEU A 123 21.91 3.12 11.49
N PHE A 124 21.89 3.38 12.79
CA PHE A 124 23.07 3.46 13.65
C PHE A 124 23.02 2.40 14.74
N ASN A 125 24.16 1.77 15.01
CA ASN A 125 24.38 0.92 16.18
C ASN A 125 25.12 1.74 17.25
N CYS A 126 24.49 1.92 18.41
CA CYS A 126 24.96 2.75 19.51
C CYS A 126 25.10 1.92 20.79
N SER A 127 26.18 2.15 21.56
CA SER A 127 26.35 1.52 22.88
C SER A 127 25.52 2.19 23.98
N GLU A 128 25.18 3.47 23.79
CA GLU A 128 24.40 4.28 24.73
C GLU A 128 23.08 4.72 24.06
N PRO A 129 22.00 4.89 24.84
CA PRO A 129 20.71 5.38 24.34
C PRO A 129 20.78 6.86 23.93
N PHE A 130 19.86 7.28 23.08
CA PHE A 130 19.64 8.69 22.78
C PHE A 130 19.06 9.46 23.97
N THR A 131 19.57 10.68 24.21
CA THR A 131 19.10 11.57 25.29
C THR A 131 17.79 12.29 24.97
N ASP A 132 17.46 12.44 23.68
CA ASP A 132 16.21 13.05 23.23
C ASP A 132 15.55 12.13 22.18
N SER A 133 14.32 11.71 22.47
CA SER A 133 13.60 10.67 21.71
C SER A 133 12.88 11.20 20.48
N ASN A 134 12.93 12.51 20.22
CA ASN A 134 12.13 13.14 19.18
C ASN A 134 12.73 13.03 17.77
N ASP A 135 14.04 12.76 17.65
CA ASP A 135 14.75 12.81 16.37
C ASP A 135 15.25 11.43 15.88
N GLY A 136 14.89 10.34 16.59
CA GLY A 136 15.30 9.00 16.21
C GLY A 136 14.39 7.90 16.73
N TYR A 137 14.07 6.93 15.87
CA TYR A 137 13.24 5.78 16.22
C TYR A 137 14.14 4.64 16.67
N LEU A 138 13.87 4.08 17.86
CA LEU A 138 14.46 2.81 18.27
C LEU A 138 14.00 1.71 17.30
N VAL A 139 14.92 0.86 16.87
CA VAL A 139 14.65 -0.34 16.06
C VAL A 139 14.77 -1.55 16.98
N PRO A 140 13.69 -1.95 17.68
CA PRO A 140 13.80 -2.82 18.85
C PRO A 140 14.32 -4.22 18.50
N CYS A 141 14.00 -4.69 17.30
CA CYS A 141 14.29 -6.04 16.86
C CYS A 141 15.73 -6.26 16.36
N LEU A 142 16.53 -5.19 16.21
CA LEU A 142 17.95 -5.29 15.87
C LEU A 142 18.88 -5.01 17.06
N GLY A 143 18.35 -4.45 18.16
CA GLY A 143 19.09 -4.17 19.39
C GLY A 143 19.27 -5.39 20.30
N SER A 144 20.12 -5.23 21.32
CA SER A 144 20.37 -6.25 22.35
C SER A 144 20.76 -5.59 23.68
N SER A 145 21.10 -6.38 24.71
CA SER A 145 21.36 -5.87 26.07
C SER A 145 22.61 -4.99 26.22
N GLY A 146 23.41 -4.82 25.15
CA GLY A 146 24.63 -4.00 25.16
C GLY A 146 24.75 -3.01 24.01
N TYR A 147 23.72 -2.92 23.16
CA TYR A 147 23.66 -1.93 22.09
C TYR A 147 22.23 -1.73 21.59
N GLN A 148 21.94 -0.51 21.15
CA GLN A 148 20.67 -0.14 20.56
C GLN A 148 20.86 0.24 19.10
N VAL A 149 19.87 -0.11 18.28
CA VAL A 149 19.85 0.29 16.88
C VAL A 149 18.80 1.36 16.70
N HIS A 150 19.15 2.44 16.02
CA HIS A 150 18.25 3.54 15.78
C HIS A 150 18.18 3.95 14.32
N ALA A 151 16.99 4.37 13.90
CA ALA A 151 16.68 4.93 12.61
C ALA A 151 16.59 6.45 12.70
N VAL A 152 17.34 7.16 11.84
CA VAL A 152 17.43 8.63 11.85
C VAL A 152 17.28 9.17 10.42
N THR A 153 16.37 10.12 10.22
CA THR A 153 16.08 10.76 8.92
C THR A 153 16.97 11.95 8.55
N SER A 154 17.58 12.62 9.53
CA SER A 154 18.39 13.83 9.31
C SER A 154 19.87 13.61 9.57
N THR A 155 20.72 14.03 8.63
CA THR A 155 22.18 14.14 8.85
C THR A 155 22.55 15.38 9.66
N LEU A 156 21.60 16.28 9.93
CA LEU A 156 21.84 17.49 10.71
C LEU A 156 21.80 17.14 12.19
N SER A 157 23.00 16.85 12.70
CA SER A 157 23.40 16.71 14.11
C SER A 157 23.31 15.34 14.78
N LEU A 158 23.88 14.31 14.13
CA LEU A 158 24.41 13.14 14.87
C LEU A 158 25.28 13.59 16.07
N ASP A 159 26.07 14.66 15.92
CA ASP A 159 26.88 15.24 16.99
C ASP A 159 26.06 15.74 18.20
N PHE A 160 24.78 16.06 18.02
CA PHE A 160 23.88 16.49 19.11
C PHE A 160 23.11 15.32 19.72
N LEU A 161 22.92 14.25 18.95
CA LEU A 161 22.13 13.08 19.36
C LEU A 161 22.99 12.03 20.08
N LEU A 162 24.22 11.79 19.63
CA LEU A 162 25.02 10.67 20.12
C LEU A 162 25.73 11.04 21.43
N SER A 163 25.23 10.51 22.56
CA SER A 163 25.90 10.60 23.87
C SER A 163 27.09 9.62 24.02
N GLY A 164 27.31 8.76 23.03
CA GLY A 164 28.36 7.73 23.03
C GLY A 164 28.78 7.32 21.62
N PRO A 165 29.72 6.37 21.47
CA PRO A 165 30.19 5.92 20.17
C PRO A 165 29.08 5.17 19.42
N CYS A 166 28.82 5.61 18.19
CA CYS A 166 27.88 4.94 17.29
C CYS A 166 28.51 4.66 15.93
N THR A 167 28.05 3.59 15.29
CA THR A 167 28.53 3.14 13.99
C THR A 167 27.39 3.07 12.99
N LYS A 168 27.58 3.63 11.79
CA LYS A 168 26.61 3.54 10.69
C LYS A 168 26.52 2.07 10.23
N ILE A 169 25.32 1.51 10.25
CA ILE A 169 25.04 0.16 9.74
C ILE A 169 24.78 0.24 8.24
N HIS A 170 23.70 0.93 7.86
CA HIS A 170 23.25 1.04 6.47
C HIS A 170 22.32 2.23 6.28
N GLN A 171 22.12 2.65 5.04
CA GLN A 171 21.17 3.70 4.68
C GLN A 171 20.11 3.11 3.77
N TYR A 172 18.85 3.34 4.09
CA TYR A 172 17.71 2.83 3.37
C TYR A 172 16.83 3.98 2.84
N PRO A 173 16.14 3.77 1.70
CA PRO A 173 15.26 4.76 1.12
C PRO A 173 13.81 4.59 1.64
N TYR A 174 13.66 4.46 2.96
CA TYR A 174 12.36 4.40 3.66
C TYR A 174 12.34 5.39 4.84
N THR A 175 11.15 5.75 5.30
CA THR A 175 10.96 6.60 6.48
C THR A 175 11.39 5.90 7.77
N GLU A 176 11.83 6.66 8.77
CA GLU A 176 12.26 6.16 10.10
C GLU A 176 11.16 5.39 10.84
N SER A 177 9.89 5.78 10.67
CA SER A 177 8.75 5.06 11.24
C SER A 177 8.64 3.63 10.71
N THR A 178 9.22 3.35 9.53
CA THR A 178 9.30 1.97 9.00
C THR A 178 9.97 1.03 9.97
N PHE A 179 11.03 1.52 10.62
CA PHE A 179 11.85 0.71 11.51
C PHE A 179 11.29 0.66 12.92
N GLY A 180 10.76 1.80 13.42
CA GLY A 180 10.21 1.88 14.77
C GLY A 180 8.85 1.21 14.91
N GLU A 181 7.99 1.34 13.91
CA GLU A 181 6.61 0.81 13.94
C GLU A 181 6.46 -0.53 13.24
N ASN A 182 7.54 -1.04 12.61
CA ASN A 182 7.50 -2.24 11.79
C ASN A 182 6.52 -2.12 10.60
N LYS A 183 6.44 -0.94 9.97
CA LYS A 183 5.47 -0.63 8.90
C LYS A 183 6.15 -0.14 7.62
N LEU A 184 6.06 -0.89 6.54
CA LEU A 184 6.54 -0.47 5.24
C LEU A 184 5.38 0.07 4.39
N GLN A 185 5.50 1.33 3.98
CA GLN A 185 4.64 1.89 2.94
C GLN A 185 5.33 1.78 1.58
N LEU A 186 4.61 1.22 0.61
CA LEU A 186 5.01 1.25 -0.80
C LEU A 186 3.94 1.97 -1.62
N ASN A 187 4.36 2.65 -2.67
CA ASN A 187 3.49 3.29 -3.64
C ASN A 187 3.45 2.43 -4.91
N TRP A 188 2.32 2.43 -5.64
CA TRP A 188 2.30 1.92 -7.01
C TRP A 188 1.87 3.03 -7.99
N PRO A 189 2.67 3.37 -8.99
CA PRO A 189 2.30 4.41 -9.95
C PRO A 189 1.37 3.90 -11.06
N VAL A 190 1.48 2.62 -11.42
CA VAL A 190 0.73 1.99 -12.51
C VAL A 190 0.17 0.67 -11.99
N PRO A 191 -1.10 0.35 -12.24
CA PRO A 191 -2.07 1.15 -13.01
C PRO A 191 -2.57 2.42 -12.31
N LEU A 192 -3.00 3.40 -13.10
CA LEU A 192 -3.55 4.66 -12.61
C LEU A 192 -5.04 4.50 -12.32
N CYS A 193 -5.37 4.25 -11.05
CA CYS A 193 -6.73 4.07 -10.54
C CYS A 193 -7.15 5.17 -9.56
N GLY A 194 -6.22 5.92 -8.95
CA GLY A 194 -6.52 6.84 -7.86
C GLY A 194 -7.60 7.88 -8.17
N ASN A 195 -7.68 8.36 -9.41
CA ASN A 195 -8.73 9.30 -9.84
C ASN A 195 -10.11 8.64 -10.06
N CYS A 196 -10.16 7.36 -10.42
CA CYS A 196 -11.41 6.61 -10.50
C CYS A 196 -11.96 6.42 -9.09
N GLU A 197 -11.10 5.95 -8.18
CA GLU A 197 -11.39 5.69 -6.77
C GLU A 197 -11.85 6.96 -6.05
N PHE A 198 -11.16 8.08 -6.26
CA PHE A 198 -11.54 9.38 -5.71
C PHE A 198 -12.95 9.81 -6.13
N LYS A 199 -13.38 9.42 -7.33
CA LYS A 199 -14.72 9.72 -7.87
C LYS A 199 -15.76 8.64 -7.52
N GLY A 200 -15.37 7.59 -6.80
CA GLY A 200 -16.22 6.44 -6.50
C GLY A 200 -16.58 5.62 -7.75
N MET A 201 -15.69 5.59 -8.74
CA MET A 201 -15.82 4.81 -9.97
C MET A 201 -14.90 3.60 -9.91
N ASP A 202 -15.30 2.51 -10.55
CA ASP A 202 -14.47 1.31 -10.65
C ASP A 202 -13.29 1.52 -11.61
N CYS A 203 -12.13 0.96 -11.29
CA CYS A 203 -10.96 0.93 -12.16
C CYS A 203 -10.79 -0.44 -12.79
N GLY A 204 -10.35 -0.50 -14.05
CA GLY A 204 -10.05 -1.77 -14.72
C GLY A 204 -9.24 -1.59 -16.00
N LEU A 205 -8.87 -2.71 -16.62
CA LEU A 205 -8.15 -2.73 -17.90
C LEU A 205 -9.08 -2.30 -19.04
N LYS A 206 -8.54 -1.51 -19.97
CA LYS A 206 -9.22 -1.17 -21.21
C LYS A 206 -9.06 -2.32 -22.21
N ASP A 207 -10.18 -2.84 -22.71
CA ASP A 207 -10.14 -3.84 -23.77
C ASP A 207 -9.58 -3.24 -25.08
N GLY A 208 -8.65 -3.95 -25.73
CA GLY A 208 -8.36 -3.79 -27.16
C GLY A 208 -7.00 -3.24 -27.58
N THR A 209 -6.19 -2.59 -26.74
CA THR A 209 -4.83 -2.16 -27.15
C THR A 209 -3.86 -1.98 -25.98
N LYS A 210 -2.77 -2.78 -25.97
CA LYS A 210 -1.64 -2.78 -25.03
C LYS A 210 -2.01 -3.01 -23.55
N LEU A 211 -1.26 -3.92 -22.91
CA LEU A 211 -1.45 -4.49 -21.57
C LEU A 211 -1.40 -3.51 -20.37
N SER A 212 -1.60 -2.20 -20.58
CA SER A 212 -1.25 -1.16 -19.60
C SER A 212 -2.18 0.05 -19.54
N GLU A 213 -3.22 0.16 -20.38
CA GLU A 213 -4.19 1.27 -20.28
C GLU A 213 -5.31 0.93 -19.29
N THR A 214 -5.51 1.78 -18.28
CA THR A 214 -6.63 1.69 -17.35
C THR A 214 -7.71 2.71 -17.64
N HIS A 215 -8.95 2.33 -17.34
CA HIS A 215 -10.12 3.16 -17.53
C HIS A 215 -11.00 3.16 -16.28
N CYS A 216 -11.73 4.26 -16.08
CA CYS A 216 -12.77 4.32 -15.06
C CYS A 216 -14.09 3.86 -15.66
N PHE A 217 -14.81 3.04 -14.90
CA PHE A 217 -16.14 2.53 -15.22
C PHE A 217 -17.12 3.07 -14.18
N ASN A 218 -18.31 3.47 -14.63
CA ASN A 218 -19.39 3.93 -13.77
C ASN A 218 -20.25 2.77 -13.35
#